data_AF-A0A534E7T4-F1
#
_entry.id   AF-A0A534E7T4-F1
#
_cell.length_a   1.000
_cell.length_b   1.000
_cell.length_c   1.000
_cell.angle_alpha   90.00
_cell.angle_beta   90.00
_cell.angle_gamma   90.00
#
_symmetry.space_group_name_H-M   'P 1'
#
loop_
_entity.id
_entity.type
_entity.pdbx_description
1 polymer ?
#
loop_
_entity_poly.entity_id
_entity_poly.type
_entity_poly.pdbx_seq_one_letter_code
_entity_poly.pdbx_strand_id
1 'polypeptide(L)'
;LLESCLRMKPDRILLAELRAEEAFDYLRNVNSGHPGSITSIHAGSCELAFEQLVLLVKQSAGGRELARGDIKSLLYLLVDVVIQFGLERHERFIKEIWYEPERRRRGLAEPS
;
A
#
# COMPACT_ATOMS: atom_id res chain seq x y z
N LEU A 1 6.02 -7.96 14.77
CA LEU A 1 4.54 -8.07 14.93
C LEU A 1 3.89 -8.63 13.66
N LEU A 2 4.23 -8.12 12.47
CA LEU A 2 3.75 -8.67 11.19
C LEU A 2 4.04 -10.18 11.04
N GLU A 3 5.26 -10.61 11.34
CA GLU A 3 5.67 -12.03 11.39
C GLU A 3 4.82 -12.89 12.35
N SER A 4 4.27 -12.29 13.41
CA SER A 4 3.39 -12.99 14.36
C SER A 4 1.98 -13.18 13.79
N CYS A 5 1.48 -12.20 13.04
CA CYS A 5 0.18 -12.30 12.37
C CYS A 5 0.20 -13.38 11.28
N LEU A 6 1.33 -13.57 10.58
CA LEU A 6 1.47 -14.60 9.53
C LEU A 6 1.35 -16.04 10.04
N ARG A 7 1.58 -16.27 11.33
CA ARG A 7 1.43 -17.59 11.97
C ARG A 7 0.00 -17.89 12.41
N MET A 8 -0.91 -16.91 12.32
CA MET A 8 -2.28 -17.03 12.81
C MET A 8 -3.33 -17.33 11.72
N LYS A 9 -2.90 -17.52 10.46
CA LYS A 9 -3.79 -17.70 9.30
C LYS A 9 -4.94 -16.67 9.27
N PRO A 10 -4.65 -15.36 9.39
CA PRO A 10 -5.69 -14.35 9.45
C PRO A 10 -6.35 -14.23 8.07
N ASP A 11 -7.68 -14.13 8.00
CA ASP A 11 -8.36 -13.87 6.71
C ASP A 11 -8.06 -12.47 6.15
N ARG A 12 -7.59 -11.53 7.00
CA ARG A 12 -7.21 -10.15 6.64
C ARG A 12 -6.06 -9.66 7.52
N ILE A 13 -5.08 -8.98 6.92
CA ILE A 13 -4.00 -8.34 7.68
C ILE A 13 -4.42 -6.89 7.97
N LEU A 14 -4.63 -6.59 9.25
CA LEU A 14 -4.90 -5.23 9.74
C LEU A 14 -3.64 -4.71 10.38
N LEU A 15 -2.82 -4.01 9.59
CA LEU A 15 -1.68 -3.28 10.11
C LEU A 15 -2.14 -1.84 10.39
N ALA A 16 -1.96 -1.36 11.61
CA ALA A 16 -2.50 -0.05 11.99
C ALA A 16 -1.88 1.08 11.14
N GLU A 17 -0.56 1.03 10.92
CA GLU A 17 0.18 2.07 10.20
C GLU A 17 1.49 1.51 9.63
N LEU A 18 1.87 1.96 8.43
CA LEU A 18 3.16 1.70 7.81
C LEU A 18 4.13 2.84 8.12
N ARG A 19 5.25 2.53 8.77
CA ARG A 19 6.21 3.53 9.25
C ARG A 19 7.65 3.30 8.78
N ALA A 20 8.06 2.06 8.55
CA ALA A 20 9.44 1.74 8.20
C ALA A 20 9.52 0.54 7.23
N GLU A 21 10.49 -0.35 7.44
CA GLU A 21 10.86 -1.46 6.55
C GLU A 21 9.76 -2.52 6.37
N GLU A 22 8.76 -2.56 7.24
CA GLU A 22 7.64 -3.51 7.20
C GLU A 22 6.71 -3.34 5.98
N ALA A 23 6.84 -2.22 5.25
CA ALA A 23 6.00 -1.95 4.07
C ALA A 23 6.17 -2.98 2.96
N PHE A 24 7.41 -3.43 2.71
CA PHE A 24 7.64 -4.42 1.66
C PHE A 24 7.05 -5.79 2.03
N ASP A 25 7.22 -6.22 3.28
CA ASP A 25 6.64 -7.47 3.77
C ASP A 25 5.11 -7.41 3.80
N TYR A 26 4.54 -6.26 4.20
CA TYR A 26 3.09 -6.05 4.13
C TYR A 26 2.58 -6.23 2.70
N LEU A 27 3.20 -5.57 1.71
CA LEU A 27 2.81 -5.70 0.30
C LEU A 27 2.94 -7.14 -0.22
N ARG A 28 4.01 -7.85 0.15
CA ARG A 28 4.18 -9.26 -0.21
C ARG A 28 3.06 -10.13 0.37
N ASN A 29 2.65 -9.85 1.60
CA ASN A 29 1.58 -10.59 2.26
C ASN A 29 0.19 -10.30 1.68
N VAL A 30 -0.06 -9.05 1.27
CA VAL A 30 -1.27 -8.69 0.51
C VAL A 30 -1.31 -9.45 -0.81
N ASN A 31 -0.17 -9.54 -1.52
CA ASN A 31 -0.06 -10.26 -2.79
C ASN A 31 -0.22 -11.80 -2.64
N SER A 32 0.20 -12.40 -1.51
CA SER A 32 0.28 -13.85 -1.33
C SER A 32 -0.99 -14.54 -0.82
N GLY A 33 -2.10 -13.82 -0.65
CA GLY A 33 -3.40 -14.45 -0.32
C GLY A 33 -4.22 -13.78 0.78
N HIS A 34 -3.97 -12.52 1.11
CA HIS A 34 -4.73 -11.77 2.13
C HIS A 34 -5.48 -10.56 1.53
N PRO A 35 -6.49 -10.80 0.65
CA PRO A 35 -7.26 -9.73 0.05
C PRO A 35 -8.05 -8.93 1.09
N GLY A 36 -8.22 -7.63 0.86
CA GLY A 36 -8.97 -6.76 1.75
C GLY A 36 -8.24 -6.37 3.03
N SER A 37 -6.90 -6.35 2.98
CA SER A 37 -6.04 -5.76 4.00
C SER A 37 -6.20 -4.24 4.02
N ILE A 38 -6.13 -3.64 5.21
CA ILE A 38 -6.30 -2.21 5.43
C ILE A 38 -5.13 -1.72 6.28
N THR A 39 -4.55 -0.60 5.88
CA THR A 39 -3.49 0.09 6.62
C THR A 39 -3.62 1.60 6.47
N SER A 40 -2.88 2.34 7.30
CA SER A 40 -2.72 3.79 7.17
C SER A 40 -1.26 4.17 6.86
N ILE A 41 -1.07 5.34 6.25
CA ILE A 41 0.24 5.93 5.99
C ILE A 41 0.09 7.46 6.05
N HIS A 42 1.12 8.14 6.53
CA HIS A 42 1.16 9.60 6.53
C HIS A 42 1.52 10.15 5.15
N ALA A 43 0.57 10.83 4.50
CA ALA A 43 0.76 11.51 3.23
C ALA A 43 -0.15 12.75 3.11
N GLY A 44 0.23 13.69 2.24
CA GLY A 44 -0.51 14.94 2.00
C GLY A 44 -1.58 14.85 0.90
N SER A 45 -1.58 13.77 0.12
CA SER A 45 -2.51 13.44 -0.96
C SER A 45 -2.44 11.95 -1.27
N CYS A 46 -3.37 11.45 -2.08
CA CYS A 46 -3.37 10.05 -2.50
C CYS A 46 -2.11 9.70 -3.32
N GLU A 47 -1.69 10.55 -4.27
CA GLU A 47 -0.46 10.30 -5.04
C GLU A 47 0.79 10.33 -4.13
N LEU A 48 0.85 11.24 -3.16
CA LEU A 48 1.95 11.25 -2.19
C LEU A 48 1.95 10.00 -1.29
N ALA A 49 0.81 9.34 -1.07
CA ALA A 49 0.77 8.07 -0.35
C ALA A 49 1.52 6.97 -1.12
N PHE A 50 1.36 6.91 -2.45
CA PHE A 50 2.15 6.02 -3.29
C PHE A 50 3.64 6.36 -3.21
N GLU A 51 4.00 7.64 -3.25
CA GLU A 51 5.42 8.04 -3.14
C GLU A 51 6.02 7.69 -1.77
N GLN A 52 5.25 7.82 -0.69
CA GLN A 52 5.69 7.41 0.64
C GLN A 52 5.86 5.89 0.73
N LEU A 53 4.93 5.11 0.17
CA LEU A 53 5.07 3.65 0.09
C LEU A 53 6.33 3.24 -0.70
N VAL A 54 6.64 3.91 -1.80
CA VAL A 54 7.89 3.69 -2.55
C VAL A 54 9.11 3.91 -1.66
N LEU A 55 9.14 4.99 -0.87
CA LEU A 55 10.24 5.28 0.03
C LEU A 55 10.37 4.21 1.13
N LEU A 56 9.26 3.78 1.74
CA LEU A 56 9.26 2.74 2.76
C LEU A 56 9.72 1.39 2.21
N VAL A 57 9.26 1.00 1.01
CA VAL A 57 9.74 -0.21 0.33
C VAL A 57 11.24 -0.12 0.06
N LYS A 58 11.74 1.05 -0.36
CA LYS A 58 13.17 1.27 -0.58
C LYS A 58 14.03 1.19 0.67
N GLN A 59 13.46 1.39 1.87
CA GLN A 59 14.16 1.21 3.14
C GLN A 59 14.31 -0.27 3.52
N SER A 60 13.41 -1.14 3.05
CA SER A 60 13.48 -2.57 3.34
C SER A 60 14.64 -3.24 2.62
N ALA A 61 15.21 -4.29 3.24
CA ALA A 61 16.30 -5.06 2.63
C ALA A 61 15.91 -5.70 1.29
N GLY A 62 14.66 -6.17 1.17
CA GLY A 62 14.16 -6.81 -0.06
C GLY A 62 13.71 -5.83 -1.15
N GLY A 63 13.33 -4.60 -0.79
CA GLY A 63 12.83 -3.60 -1.73
C GLY A 63 13.87 -2.57 -2.19
N ARG A 64 15.01 -2.43 -1.49
CA ARG A 64 16.04 -1.42 -1.82
C ARG A 64 16.61 -1.56 -3.23
N GLU A 65 16.72 -2.78 -3.75
CA GLU A 65 17.34 -3.09 -5.05
C GLU A 65 16.35 -2.95 -6.23
N LEU A 66 15.04 -2.95 -5.98
CA LEU A 66 14.01 -2.83 -7.02
C LEU A 66 14.02 -1.44 -7.66
N ALA A 67 13.79 -1.31 -8.97
CA ALA A 67 13.71 0.02 -9.57
C ALA A 67 12.48 0.77 -9.02
N ARG A 68 12.57 2.11 -8.93
CA ARG A 68 11.43 2.93 -8.46
C ARG A 68 10.17 2.69 -9.30
N GLY A 69 10.35 2.53 -10.62
CA GLY A 69 9.28 2.21 -11.56
C GLY A 69 8.60 0.88 -11.22
N ASP A 70 9.37 -0.17 -10.97
CA ASP A 70 8.85 -1.50 -10.62
C ASP A 70 8.04 -1.47 -9.32
N ILE A 71 8.53 -0.74 -8.30
CA ILE A 71 7.82 -0.56 -7.04
C ILE A 71 6.49 0.16 -7.29
N LYS A 72 6.49 1.26 -8.05
CA LYS A 72 5.25 1.97 -8.39
C LYS A 72 4.26 1.06 -9.13
N SER A 73 4.72 0.33 -10.14
CA SER A 73 3.89 -0.62 -10.88
C SER A 73 3.26 -1.67 -9.96
N LEU A 74 4.05 -2.24 -9.06
CA LEU A 74 3.57 -3.18 -8.05
C LEU A 74 2.51 -2.55 -7.13
N LEU A 75 2.74 -1.34 -6.64
CA LEU A 75 1.79 -0.63 -5.80
C LEU A 75 0.45 -0.39 -6.48
N TYR A 76 0.45 0.02 -7.75
CA TYR A 76 -0.80 0.22 -8.51
C TYR A 76 -1.54 -1.09 -8.84
N LEU A 77 -0.87 -2.24 -8.77
CA LEU A 77 -1.51 -3.56 -8.90
C LEU A 77 -2.11 -4.06 -7.58
N LEU A 78 -1.47 -3.73 -6.45
CA LEU A 78 -1.82 -4.25 -5.12
C LEU A 78 -2.75 -3.33 -4.32
N VAL A 79 -2.65 -2.01 -4.52
CA VAL A 79 -3.46 -1.03 -3.79
C VAL A 79 -4.71 -0.72 -4.61
N ASP A 80 -5.86 -1.09 -4.07
CA ASP A 80 -7.14 -0.88 -4.73
C ASP A 80 -7.69 0.53 -4.56
N VAL A 81 -7.61 1.06 -3.34
CA VAL A 81 -8.22 2.35 -2.96
C VAL A 81 -7.28 3.08 -2.01
N VAL A 82 -7.17 4.40 -2.18
CA VAL A 82 -6.55 5.30 -1.19
C VAL A 82 -7.59 6.35 -0.81
N ILE A 83 -7.80 6.55 0.49
CA ILE A 83 -8.70 7.59 1.02
C ILE A 83 -7.85 8.57 1.83
N GLN A 84 -7.74 9.81 1.35
CA GLN A 84 -7.05 10.87 2.06
C GLN A 84 -8.02 11.58 3.00
N PHE A 85 -7.68 11.60 4.28
CA PHE A 85 -8.36 12.42 5.26
C PHE A 85 -7.70 13.80 5.40
N GLY A 86 -8.52 14.84 5.50
CA GLY A 86 -8.14 16.20 5.87
C GLY A 86 -8.68 16.55 7.26
N LEU A 87 -8.09 17.59 7.86
CA LEU A 87 -8.56 18.20 9.09
C LEU A 87 -8.62 19.71 8.87
N GLU A 88 -9.82 20.29 8.94
CA GLU A 88 -10.04 21.73 8.84
C GLU A 88 -11.01 22.15 9.93
N ARG A 89 -10.71 23.23 10.66
CA ARG A 89 -11.56 23.73 11.77
C ARG A 89 -11.97 22.64 12.79
N HIS A 90 -11.08 21.68 13.07
CA HIS A 90 -11.32 20.51 13.94
C HIS A 90 -12.31 19.46 13.40
N GLU A 91 -12.77 19.60 12.15
CA GLU A 91 -13.61 18.60 11.50
C GLU A 91 -12.78 17.74 10.54
N ARG A 92 -12.96 16.42 10.64
CA ARG A 92 -12.34 15.46 9.71
C ARG A 92 -13.24 15.27 8.51
N PHE A 93 -12.65 15.34 7.33
CA PHE A 93 -13.36 15.10 6.07
C PHE A 93 -12.49 14.28 5.12
N ILE A 94 -13.14 13.63 4.17
CA ILE A 94 -12.43 12.98 3.06
C ILE A 94 -12.06 14.07 2.06
N LYS A 95 -10.76 14.29 1.89
CA LYS A 95 -10.22 15.30 0.97
C LYS A 95 -10.11 14.77 -0.45
N GLU A 96 -9.77 13.49 -0.59
CA GLU A 96 -9.50 12.85 -1.87
C GLU A 96 -9.76 11.34 -1.76
N ILE A 97 -10.24 10.74 -2.84
CA ILE A 97 -10.34 9.29 -2.98
C ILE A 97 -9.68 8.93 -4.31
N TRP A 98 -8.65 8.09 -4.26
CA TRP A 98 -8.07 7.47 -5.44
C TRP A 98 -8.64 6.07 -5.60
N TYR A 99 -9.19 5.78 -6.78
CA TYR A 99 -9.73 4.47 -7.16
C TYR A 99 -9.69 4.32 -8.70
N GLU A 100 -8.76 3.50 -9.20
CA GLU A 100 -8.55 3.30 -10.65
C GLU A 100 -8.60 1.82 -11.06
N PRO A 101 -9.78 1.17 -11.02
CA PRO A 101 -9.89 -0.27 -11.32
C PRO A 101 -9.47 -0.61 -12.76
N GLU A 102 -9.65 0.29 -13.72
CA GLU A 102 -9.25 0.09 -15.12
C GLU A 102 -7.73 0.03 -15.31
N ARG A 103 -6.99 0.73 -14.46
CA ARG A 103 -5.54 0.69 -14.51
C ARG A 103 -5.02 -0.66 -14.03
N ARG A 104 -5.61 -1.17 -12.95
CA ARG A 104 -5.35 -2.52 -12.44
C ARG A 104 -5.69 -3.59 -13.48
N ARG A 105 -6.87 -3.49 -14.14
CA ARG A 105 -7.27 -4.41 -15.20
C ARG A 105 -6.30 -4.43 -16.38
N ARG A 106 -5.85 -3.26 -16.85
CA ARG A 106 -4.85 -3.16 -17.92
C ARG A 106 -3.51 -3.77 -17.54
N GLY A 107 -3.03 -3.51 -16.32
CA GLY A 107 -1.78 -4.10 -15.83
C GLY A 107 -1.81 -5.62 -15.68
N LEU A 108 -2.98 -6.24 -15.54
CA LEU A 108 -3.16 -7.70 -15.54
C LEU A 108 -3.35 -8.29 -16.94
N ALA A 109 -3.70 -7.47 -17.94
CA ALA A 109 -4.04 -7.90 -19.28
C ALA A 109 -2.85 -7.89 -20.26
N GLU A 110 -1.76 -7.18 -19.94
CA GLU A 110 -0.53 -7.23 -20.73
C GLU A 110 0.39 -8.35 -20.21
N PRO A 111 0.63 -9.42 -21.00
CA PRO A 111 1.66 -10.40 -20.65
C PRO A 111 3.04 -9.78 -20.91
N SER A 112 3.89 -9.85 -19.88
CA SER A 112 5.33 -9.57 -19.94
C SER A 112 6.05 -10.39 -21.00
#